data_AF-F1LHK6-F1
#
_entry.id   AF-F1LHK6-F1
#
_cell.length_a   1.000
_cell.length_b   1.000
_cell.length_c   1.000
_cell.angle_alpha   90.00
_cell.angle_beta   90.00
_cell.angle_gamma   90.00
#
_symmetry.space_group_name_H-M   'P 1'
#
loop_
_entity.id
_entity.type
_entity.pdbx_description
1 polymer ?
#
loop_
_entity_poly.entity_id
_entity_poly.type
_entity_poly.pdbx_seq_one_letter_code
_entity_poly.pdbx_strand_id
1 'polypeptide(L)'
;MGAPEDPELHTYDGVYRGTPSKGDKPIPDFIYREPRVGDTYVDRCVSYFISACLWFWFTYHMYYHSGHIFGHWYMPYLNEFTDEELGIPPDDAPDPVYWGNHGEKYGTYR
;
A
#
# COMPACT_ATOMS: atom_id res chain seq x y z
N MET A 1 -4.00 34.36 -35.26
CA MET A 1 -2.84 34.73 -34.42
C MET A 1 -1.70 35.08 -35.36
N GLY A 2 -0.95 36.15 -35.06
CA GLY A 2 0.15 36.65 -35.90
C GLY A 2 1.42 35.82 -35.75
N ALA A 3 2.58 36.40 -36.05
CA ALA A 3 3.85 35.85 -35.58
C ALA A 3 4.00 36.10 -34.07
N PRO A 4 4.72 35.23 -33.32
CA PRO A 4 5.09 35.51 -31.94
C PRO A 4 5.90 36.82 -31.85
N GLU A 5 5.68 37.59 -30.80
CA GLU A 5 6.39 38.85 -30.58
C GLU A 5 7.74 38.61 -29.90
N ASP A 6 7.81 37.60 -29.03
CA ASP A 6 9.04 37.14 -28.41
C ASP A 6 9.59 35.91 -29.17
N PRO A 7 10.76 36.04 -29.84
CA PRO A 7 11.36 34.94 -30.59
C PRO A 7 11.91 33.81 -29.70
N GLU A 8 12.20 34.07 -28.43
CA GLU A 8 12.73 33.06 -27.49
C GLU A 8 11.62 32.35 -26.71
N LEU A 9 10.58 33.07 -26.31
CA LEU A 9 9.49 32.52 -25.50
C LEU A 9 8.23 32.17 -26.32
N HIS A 10 8.20 32.52 -27.61
CA HIS A 10 7.09 32.22 -28.52
C HIS A 10 5.71 32.69 -28.01
N THR A 11 5.69 33.74 -27.20
CA THR A 11 4.49 34.31 -26.58
C THR A 11 3.82 35.33 -27.51
N TYR A 12 2.51 35.49 -27.31
CA TYR A 12 1.69 36.57 -27.88
C TYR A 12 1.26 37.52 -26.75
N ASP A 13 1.08 38.82 -27.00
CA ASP A 13 0.70 39.91 -26.07
C ASP A 13 -0.20 39.48 -24.89
N GLY A 14 0.40 38.84 -23.90
CA GLY A 14 -0.29 38.00 -22.95
C GLY A 14 0.46 38.02 -21.65
N VAL A 15 -0.27 38.21 -20.55
CA VAL A 15 0.33 38.23 -19.22
C VAL A 15 0.86 36.84 -18.88
N TYR A 16 2.17 36.75 -18.65
CA TYR A 16 2.80 35.52 -18.18
C TYR A 16 2.16 35.08 -16.86
N ARG A 17 1.63 33.85 -16.82
CA ARG A 17 0.83 33.33 -15.70
C ARG A 17 1.66 32.67 -14.59
N GLY A 18 2.98 32.59 -14.72
CA GLY A 18 3.86 32.08 -13.66
C GLY A 18 4.16 33.12 -12.58
N THR A 19 5.09 32.80 -11.67
CA THR A 19 5.47 33.71 -10.57
C THR A 19 6.96 34.08 -10.62
N PRO A 20 7.40 34.97 -11.54
CA PRO A 20 8.81 35.35 -11.65
C PRO A 20 9.41 35.92 -10.36
N SER A 21 8.60 36.59 -9.54
CA SER A 21 9.00 37.12 -8.23
C SER A 21 9.41 36.03 -7.22
N LYS A 22 9.07 34.77 -7.48
CA LYS A 22 9.43 33.59 -6.68
C LYS A 22 10.51 32.73 -7.35
N GLY A 23 11.21 33.28 -8.35
CA GLY A 23 12.32 32.62 -9.03
C GLY A 23 11.92 31.76 -10.23
N ASP A 24 10.68 31.89 -10.71
CA ASP A 24 10.26 31.22 -11.95
C ASP A 24 10.95 31.85 -13.15
N LYS A 25 11.50 31.00 -14.02
CA LYS A 25 11.97 31.44 -15.34
C LYS A 25 10.76 31.51 -16.27
N PRO A 26 10.64 32.53 -17.12
CA PRO A 26 9.62 32.56 -18.16
C PRO A 26 9.69 31.27 -18.98
N ILE A 27 8.53 30.63 -19.16
CA ILE A 27 8.38 29.38 -19.90
C ILE A 27 7.70 29.74 -21.22
N PRO A 28 8.17 29.20 -22.36
CA PRO A 28 7.53 29.41 -23.64
C PRO A 28 6.10 28.83 -23.68
N ASP A 29 5.21 29.49 -24.42
CA ASP A 29 3.80 29.07 -24.54
C ASP A 29 3.65 27.71 -25.24
N PHE A 30 4.49 27.46 -26.25
CA PHE A 30 4.57 26.17 -26.92
C PHE A 30 6.03 25.77 -27.15
N ILE A 31 6.27 24.47 -27.11
CA ILE A 31 7.59 23.86 -27.36
C ILE A 31 7.36 22.72 -28.35
N TYR A 32 8.27 22.56 -29.31
CA TYR A 32 8.16 21.52 -30.34
C TYR A 32 9.33 20.55 -30.25
N ARG A 33 9.03 19.24 -30.08
CA ARG A 33 10.00 18.13 -30.04
C ARG A 33 11.10 18.23 -28.96
N GLU A 34 10.90 19.10 -27.98
CA GLU A 34 11.82 19.29 -26.86
C GLU A 34 11.07 19.10 -25.52
N PRO A 35 11.77 18.70 -24.45
CA PRO A 35 11.17 18.62 -23.12
C PRO A 35 10.76 20.02 -22.63
N ARG A 36 9.79 20.06 -21.70
CA ARG A 36 9.39 21.35 -21.11
C ARG A 36 10.56 21.99 -20.37
N VAL A 37 10.80 23.26 -20.66
CA VAL A 37 11.83 24.08 -20.01
C VAL A 37 11.30 24.61 -18.68
N GLY A 38 11.38 23.78 -17.65
CA GLY A 38 11.18 24.17 -16.26
C GLY A 38 9.76 23.96 -15.71
N ASP A 39 9.65 24.20 -14.41
CA ASP A 39 8.43 24.05 -13.62
C ASP A 39 8.06 25.40 -12.99
N THR A 40 6.76 25.64 -12.78
CA THR A 40 6.31 26.84 -12.08
C THR A 40 6.48 26.71 -10.56
N TYR A 41 6.53 27.83 -9.85
CA TYR A 41 6.65 27.85 -8.40
C TYR A 41 5.47 27.14 -7.75
N VAL A 42 4.27 27.33 -8.29
CA VAL A 42 3.05 26.66 -7.82
C VAL A 42 3.17 25.15 -7.98
N ASP A 43 3.61 24.67 -9.16
CA ASP A 43 3.78 23.24 -9.40
C ASP A 43 4.78 22.62 -8.40
N ARG A 44 5.91 23.27 -8.16
CA ARG A 44 6.92 22.82 -7.17
C ARG A 44 6.33 22.78 -5.76
N CYS A 45 5.67 23.85 -5.33
CA CYS A 45 5.09 23.95 -4.00
C CYS A 45 4.00 22.90 -3.76
N VAL A 46 3.08 22.74 -4.71
CA VAL A 46 1.99 21.75 -4.61
C VAL A 46 2.56 20.33 -4.63
N SER A 47 3.51 20.04 -5.52
CA SER A 47 4.14 18.73 -5.62
C SER A 47 4.85 18.35 -4.32
N TYR A 48 5.63 19.26 -3.74
CA TYR A 48 6.31 19.01 -2.46
C TYR A 48 5.33 18.87 -1.30
N PHE A 49 4.28 19.69 -1.26
CA PHE A 49 3.27 19.59 -0.21
C PHE A 49 2.54 18.24 -0.25
N ILE A 50 2.07 17.81 -1.43
CA ILE A 50 1.41 16.52 -1.59
C ILE A 50 2.36 15.37 -1.24
N SER A 51 3.61 15.42 -1.70
CA SER A 51 4.61 14.40 -1.41
C SER A 51 4.90 14.31 0.09
N ALA A 52 5.06 15.45 0.77
CA ALA A 52 5.28 15.50 2.21
C ALA A 52 4.07 14.97 2.98
N CYS A 53 2.84 15.35 2.59
CA CYS A 53 1.62 14.84 3.20
C CYS A 53 1.48 13.32 3.03
N LEU A 54 1.81 12.78 1.86
CA LEU A 54 1.74 11.34 1.59
C LEU A 54 2.74 10.56 2.46
N TRP A 55 4.01 11.00 2.49
CA TRP A 55 5.04 10.36 3.29
C TRP A 55 4.79 10.50 4.79
N PHE A 56 4.32 11.67 5.25
CA PHE A 56 3.89 11.87 6.62
C PHE A 56 2.75 10.92 7.00
N TRP A 57 1.70 10.84 6.17
CA TRP A 57 0.57 9.95 6.42
C TRP A 57 1.00 8.49 6.50
N PHE A 58 1.84 8.04 5.57
CA PHE A 58 2.35 6.67 5.52
C PHE A 58 3.17 6.35 6.78
N THR A 59 4.18 7.16 7.09
CA THR A 59 5.05 6.95 8.26
C THR A 59 4.28 7.05 9.58
N TYR A 60 3.31 7.96 9.69
CA TYR A 60 2.41 8.06 10.84
C TYR A 60 1.63 6.76 11.05
N HIS A 61 1.01 6.21 10.00
CA HIS A 61 0.25 4.96 10.11
C HIS A 61 1.14 3.75 10.36
N MET A 62 2.35 3.73 9.79
CA MET A 62 3.34 2.71 10.11
C MET A 62 3.72 2.73 11.59
N TYR A 63 3.85 3.90 12.22
CA TYR A 63 4.25 4.01 13.61
C TYR A 63 3.08 3.72 14.57
N TYR A 64 1.93 4.37 14.39
CA TYR A 64 0.80 4.26 15.31
C TYR A 64 -0.12 3.06 15.05
N HIS A 65 -0.15 2.55 13.82
CA HIS A 65 -1.02 1.45 13.40
C HIS A 65 -0.23 0.33 12.69
N SER A 66 0.96 0.03 13.22
CA SER A 66 1.87 -1.00 12.70
C SER A 66 1.26 -2.40 12.62
N GLY A 67 0.25 -2.69 13.43
CA GLY A 67 -0.48 -3.97 13.44
C GLY A 67 -1.14 -4.31 12.10
N HIS A 68 -1.44 -3.34 11.24
CA HIS A 68 -1.92 -3.64 9.87
C HIS A 68 -0.83 -4.23 8.96
N ILE A 69 0.44 -3.97 9.25
CA ILE A 69 1.57 -4.49 8.49
C ILE A 69 2.05 -5.81 9.11
N PHE A 70 2.21 -5.86 10.43
CA PHE A 70 2.79 -7.01 11.13
C PHE A 70 1.77 -8.07 11.58
N GLY A 71 0.48 -7.74 11.54
CA GLY A 71 -0.59 -8.53 12.16
C GLY A 71 -0.94 -7.96 13.55
N HIS A 72 -2.23 -7.97 13.85
CA HIS A 72 -2.75 -7.45 15.13
C HIS A 72 -2.55 -8.42 16.29
N TRP A 73 -2.55 -9.72 15.99
CA TRP A 73 -2.61 -10.78 16.98
C TRP A 73 -1.61 -11.88 16.68
N TYR A 74 -1.24 -12.60 17.73
CA TYR A 74 -0.47 -13.83 17.60
C TYR A 74 -1.27 -14.85 16.80
N MET A 75 -0.63 -15.44 15.79
CA MET A 75 -1.19 -16.55 15.04
C MET A 75 -0.50 -17.83 15.54
N PRO A 76 -1.19 -18.68 16.33
CA PRO A 76 -0.58 -19.87 16.89
C PRO A 76 -0.18 -20.85 15.79
N TYR A 77 0.91 -21.57 16.02
CA TYR A 77 1.30 -22.65 15.13
C TYR A 77 0.38 -23.86 15.34
N LEU A 78 0.17 -24.64 14.28
CA LEU A 78 -0.77 -25.76 14.31
C LEU A 78 -0.40 -26.85 15.33
N ASN A 79 0.90 -26.96 15.67
CA ASN A 79 1.44 -27.91 16.64
C ASN A 79 1.37 -27.42 18.10
N GLU A 80 0.90 -26.20 18.35
CA GLU A 80 0.67 -25.71 19.72
C GLU A 80 -0.64 -26.24 20.30
N PHE A 81 -1.59 -26.61 19.44
CA PHE A 81 -2.83 -27.26 19.85
C PHE A 81 -2.54 -28.70 20.28
N THR A 82 -2.93 -29.06 21.50
CA THR A 82 -2.72 -30.43 22.00
C THR A 82 -3.78 -31.39 21.46
N ASP A 83 -3.44 -32.67 21.40
CA ASP A 83 -4.35 -33.71 20.92
C ASP A 83 -5.62 -33.78 21.81
N GLU A 84 -5.52 -33.46 23.10
CA GLU A 84 -6.67 -33.38 24.01
C GLU A 84 -7.62 -32.22 23.66
N GLU A 85 -7.12 -31.05 23.30
CA GLU A 85 -7.94 -29.90 22.88
C GLU A 85 -8.61 -30.14 21.53
N LEU A 86 -7.92 -30.84 20.63
CA LEU A 86 -8.42 -31.23 19.33
C LEU A 86 -9.36 -32.44 19.39
N GLY A 87 -9.46 -33.11 20.54
CA GLY A 87 -10.25 -34.32 20.72
C GLY A 87 -9.73 -35.50 19.90
N ILE A 88 -8.42 -35.55 19.67
CA ILE A 88 -7.72 -36.64 19.00
C ILE A 88 -7.34 -37.64 20.11
N PRO A 89 -8.02 -38.79 20.23
CA PRO A 89 -7.64 -39.79 21.20
C PRO A 89 -6.28 -40.41 20.82
N PRO A 90 -5.45 -40.79 21.80
CA PRO A 90 -4.23 -41.53 21.51
C PRO A 90 -4.57 -42.90 20.89
N ASP A 91 -3.71 -43.40 20.00
CA ASP A 91 -3.95 -44.65 19.24
C ASP A 91 -4.17 -45.89 20.14
N ASP A 92 -3.67 -45.86 21.38
CA ASP A 92 -3.83 -46.93 22.38
C ASP A 92 -5.11 -46.80 23.24
N ALA A 93 -5.92 -45.75 23.02
CA ALA A 93 -7.16 -45.56 23.77
C ALA A 93 -8.22 -46.62 23.37
N PRO A 94 -8.99 -47.16 24.33
CA PRO A 94 -10.08 -48.06 24.01
C PRO A 94 -11.15 -47.33 23.19
N ASP A 95 -11.59 -47.95 22.09
CA ASP A 95 -12.67 -47.43 21.26
C ASP A 95 -13.90 -47.12 22.14
N PRO A 96 -14.50 -45.93 22.00
CA PRO A 96 -15.67 -45.62 22.78
C PRO A 96 -16.82 -46.54 22.36
N VAL A 97 -17.67 -46.92 23.33
CA VAL A 97 -18.75 -47.94 23.16
C VAL A 97 -19.67 -47.65 21.95
N TYR A 98 -19.85 -46.38 21.58
CA TYR A 98 -20.69 -45.98 20.45
C TYR A 98 -20.03 -46.15 19.07
N TRP A 99 -18.71 -46.35 19.01
CA TRP A 99 -17.99 -46.67 17.77
C TRP A 99 -18.17 -48.14 17.39
N GLY A 100 -18.64 -48.99 18.31
CA GLY A 100 -18.79 -50.42 18.09
C GLY A 100 -17.49 -51.21 18.26
N ASN A 101 -17.53 -52.50 17.98
CA ASN A 101 -16.46 -53.44 18.39
C ASN A 101 -15.45 -53.69 17.26
N HIS A 102 -14.85 -52.62 16.73
CA HIS A 102 -13.95 -52.72 15.57
C HIS A 102 -12.65 -53.51 15.85
N GLY A 103 -12.21 -53.59 17.10
CA GLY A 103 -11.03 -54.35 17.52
C GLY A 103 -11.31 -55.75 18.11
N GLU A 104 -12.57 -56.12 18.34
CA GLU A 104 -12.89 -57.39 19.02
C GLU A 104 -13.12 -58.56 18.04
N LYS A 105 -12.81 -59.79 18.49
CA LYS A 105 -13.07 -60.98 17.67
C LYS A 105 -14.58 -61.17 17.49
N TYR A 106 -14.99 -61.47 16.26
CA TYR A 106 -16.38 -61.81 15.94
C TYR A 106 -16.97 -62.83 16.93
N GLY A 107 -18.05 -62.44 17.61
CA GLY A 107 -18.78 -63.29 18.57
C GLY A 107 -18.37 -63.15 20.04
N THR A 108 -17.45 -62.25 20.39
CA THR A 108 -17.14 -61.93 21.81
C THR A 108 -17.98 -60.80 22.38
N TYR A 109 -18.68 -60.07 21.52
CA TYR A 109 -19.54 -58.94 21.88
C TYR A 109 -21.03 -59.28 21.77
N ARG A 110 -21.86 -58.62 22.58
CA ARG A 110 -23.27 -58.96 22.81
C ARG A 110 -24.23 -58.13 21.97
#